data_AF-A0A9P1IHL2-F1
#
_entry.id   AF-A0A9P1IHL2-F1
#
_cell.length_a   1.000
_cell.length_b   1.000
_cell.length_c   1.000
_cell.angle_alpha   90.00
_cell.angle_beta   90.00
_cell.angle_gamma   90.00
#
_symmetry.space_group_name_H-M   'P 1'
#
loop_
_entity.id
_entity.type
_entity.pdbx_description
1 polymer ?
#
loop_
_entity_poly.entity_id
_entity_poly.type
_entity_poly.pdbx_seq_one_letter_code
_entity_poly.pdbx_strand_id
1 'polypeptide(L)'
;MSENRNIEHLQFLSEFYLNLIECHQIQLKISEREISQNSKAMKKWNENKEKICDLYESWLTELLACQLSSFDDVAKTRYYMMTSDCYWFLAKMNKPPQAGRLSNYSQACEAIEALFKILNDCLEPTNQFYQHVLEKYEKLIVDYKKALGENTLNGRSSKTPFGMNTWDIYKCREAMKNLEVLQSYRNRTRSDPTTRKTSAQTALSNQIQQLSRIILNTKQVEYYRNHQGNQGE
;
A
#
# COMPACT_ATOMS: atom_id res chain seq x y z
N MET A 1 -23.25 -8.33 -16.08
CA MET A 1 -23.36 -9.33 -14.99
C MET A 1 -22.00 -9.85 -14.47
N SER A 2 -20.85 -9.49 -15.08
CA SER A 2 -19.50 -9.87 -14.61
C SER A 2 -18.86 -8.87 -13.64
N GLU A 3 -19.17 -7.58 -13.76
CA GLU A 3 -18.52 -6.48 -13.00
C GLU A 3 -18.67 -6.62 -11.48
N ASN A 4 -19.88 -6.95 -11.01
CA ASN A 4 -20.14 -7.13 -9.58
C ASN A 4 -19.36 -8.29 -8.96
N ARG A 5 -19.10 -9.36 -9.74
CA ARG A 5 -18.38 -10.55 -9.25
C ARG A 5 -16.92 -10.26 -8.92
N ASN A 6 -16.28 -9.39 -9.69
CA ASN A 6 -14.87 -9.02 -9.45
C ASN A 6 -14.74 -8.18 -8.18
N ILE A 7 -15.67 -7.24 -7.96
CA ILE A 7 -15.72 -6.43 -6.75
C ILE A 7 -16.00 -7.30 -5.51
N GLU A 8 -16.98 -8.20 -5.61
CA GLU A 8 -17.34 -9.16 -4.55
C GLU A 8 -16.18 -10.11 -4.24
N HIS A 9 -15.45 -10.60 -5.25
CA HIS A 9 -14.29 -11.45 -5.03
C HIS A 9 -13.15 -10.71 -4.30
N LEU A 10 -12.80 -9.50 -4.76
CA LEU A 10 -11.81 -8.66 -4.08
C LEU A 10 -12.27 -8.29 -2.66
N GLN A 11 -13.59 -8.19 -2.44
CA GLN A 11 -14.17 -8.00 -1.12
C GLN A 11 -13.91 -9.17 -0.20
N PHE A 12 -14.28 -10.35 -0.66
CA PHE A 12 -14.05 -11.57 0.06
C PHE A 12 -12.57 -11.75 0.41
N LEU A 13 -11.66 -11.56 -0.55
CA LEU A 13 -10.23 -11.67 -0.29
C LEU A 13 -9.76 -10.68 0.79
N SER A 14 -10.18 -9.42 0.67
CA SER A 14 -9.84 -8.38 1.65
C SER A 14 -10.31 -8.75 3.05
N GLU A 15 -11.56 -9.17 3.20
CA GLU A 15 -12.14 -9.52 4.50
C GLU A 15 -11.49 -10.78 5.08
N PHE A 16 -11.30 -11.81 4.25
CA PHE A 16 -10.68 -13.07 4.64
C PHE A 16 -9.26 -12.86 5.20
N TYR A 17 -8.40 -12.20 4.44
CA TYR A 17 -7.01 -11.99 4.85
C TYR A 17 -6.88 -11.05 6.04
N LEU A 18 -7.65 -9.96 6.07
CA LEU A 18 -7.59 -9.01 7.20
C LEU A 18 -8.03 -9.66 8.51
N ASN A 19 -9.06 -10.52 8.48
CA ASN A 19 -9.51 -11.25 9.68
C ASN A 19 -8.43 -12.19 10.22
N LEU A 20 -7.73 -12.93 9.34
CA LEU A 20 -6.64 -13.82 9.74
C LEU A 20 -5.44 -13.04 10.28
N ILE A 21 -5.08 -11.93 9.62
CA ILE A 21 -4.00 -11.05 10.06
C ILE A 21 -4.32 -10.44 11.43
N GLU A 22 -5.55 -9.95 11.65
CA GLU A 22 -5.97 -9.38 12.93
C GLU A 22 -5.83 -10.41 14.07
N CYS A 23 -6.23 -11.65 13.82
CA CYS A 23 -6.07 -12.74 14.80
C CYS A 23 -4.60 -12.93 15.22
N HIS A 24 -3.66 -12.93 14.28
CA HIS A 24 -2.23 -13.04 14.59
C HIS A 24 -1.65 -11.76 15.22
N GLN A 25 -2.15 -10.58 14.87
CA GLN A 25 -1.73 -9.32 15.48
C GLN A 25 -2.15 -9.23 16.96
N ILE A 26 -3.32 -9.77 17.32
CA ILE A 26 -3.73 -9.89 18.72
C ILE A 26 -2.76 -10.82 19.47
N GLN A 27 -2.40 -11.97 18.87
CA GLN A 27 -1.45 -12.91 19.47
C GLN A 27 -0.04 -12.32 19.64
N LEU A 28 0.41 -11.47 18.70
CA LEU A 28 1.66 -10.71 18.82
C LEU A 28 1.64 -9.75 20.00
N LYS A 29 0.58 -8.95 20.15
CA LYS A 29 0.44 -8.01 21.27
C LYS A 29 0.48 -8.71 22.62
N ILE A 30 -0.13 -9.90 22.71
CA ILE A 30 -0.08 -10.72 23.93
C ILE A 30 1.35 -11.20 24.16
N SER A 31 1.98 -11.80 23.14
CA SER A 31 3.34 -12.33 23.24
C SER A 31 4.35 -11.23 23.59
N GLU A 32 4.23 -10.05 23.00
CA GLU A 32 5.10 -8.87 23.22
C GLU A 32 5.13 -8.46 24.70
N ARG A 33 3.96 -8.41 25.34
CA ARG A 33 3.85 -8.08 26.77
C ARG A 33 4.53 -9.11 27.68
N GLU A 34 4.68 -10.33 27.20
CA GLU A 34 5.27 -11.46 27.93
C GLU A 34 6.78 -11.64 27.63
N ILE A 35 7.35 -10.93 26.64
CA ILE A 35 8.76 -11.10 26.22
C ILE A 35 9.74 -10.86 27.36
N SER A 36 9.52 -9.83 28.17
CA SER A 36 10.40 -9.48 29.30
C SER A 36 10.43 -10.55 30.41
N GLN A 37 9.47 -11.47 30.41
CA GLN A 37 9.26 -12.46 31.47
C GLN A 37 9.45 -13.90 30.99
N ASN A 38 9.50 -14.15 29.68
CA ASN A 38 9.47 -15.51 29.13
C ASN A 38 10.18 -15.62 27.77
N SER A 39 11.30 -16.35 27.72
CA SER A 39 12.02 -16.61 26.47
C SER A 39 11.19 -17.40 25.43
N LYS A 40 10.16 -18.16 25.87
CA LYS A 40 9.20 -18.80 24.95
C LYS A 40 8.25 -17.81 24.29
N ALA A 41 7.99 -16.65 24.92
CA ALA A 41 7.16 -15.60 24.34
C ALA A 41 7.86 -14.92 23.15
N MET A 42 9.19 -14.74 23.21
CA MET A 42 9.97 -14.23 22.07
C MET A 42 9.89 -15.16 20.85
N LYS A 43 9.96 -16.48 21.08
CA LYS A 43 9.79 -17.47 20.00
C LYS A 43 8.40 -17.37 19.37
N LYS A 44 7.33 -17.36 20.19
CA LYS A 44 5.94 -17.20 19.71
C LYS A 44 5.73 -15.87 19.00
N TRP A 45 6.38 -14.80 19.45
CA TRP A 45 6.31 -13.49 18.81
C TRP A 45 6.90 -13.56 17.40
N ASN A 46 8.10 -14.14 17.25
CA ASN A 46 8.71 -14.34 15.93
C ASN A 46 7.86 -15.25 15.02
N GLU A 47 7.30 -16.34 15.54
CA GLU A 47 6.43 -17.25 14.78
C GLU A 47 5.16 -16.54 14.27
N ASN A 48 4.50 -15.73 15.11
CA ASN A 48 3.31 -15.00 14.66
C ASN A 48 3.66 -13.89 13.67
N LYS A 49 4.82 -13.25 13.83
CA LYS A 49 5.33 -12.26 12.87
C LYS A 49 5.54 -12.89 11.49
N GLU A 50 6.12 -14.10 11.45
CA GLU A 50 6.33 -14.84 10.21
C GLU A 50 5.00 -15.25 9.56
N LYS A 51 4.05 -15.79 10.33
CA LYS A 51 2.70 -16.13 9.83
C LYS A 51 1.98 -14.95 9.19
N ILE A 52 2.12 -13.74 9.75
CA ILE A 52 1.55 -12.55 9.14
C ILE A 52 2.21 -12.26 7.79
N CYS A 53 3.53 -12.40 7.68
CA CYS A 53 4.20 -12.23 6.40
C CYS A 53 3.71 -13.26 5.37
N ASP A 54 3.60 -14.54 5.76
CA ASP A 54 3.09 -15.61 4.89
C ASP A 54 1.66 -15.31 4.39
N LEU A 55 0.81 -14.73 5.25
CA LEU A 55 -0.54 -14.30 4.87
C LEU A 55 -0.51 -13.16 3.85
N TYR A 56 0.35 -12.16 4.03
CA TYR A 56 0.50 -11.09 3.03
C TYR A 56 1.10 -11.58 1.71
N GLU A 57 2.02 -12.55 1.75
CA GLU A 57 2.58 -13.19 0.56
C GLU A 57 1.53 -14.03 -0.19
N SER A 58 0.70 -14.77 0.55
CA SER A 58 -0.40 -15.55 -0.01
C SER A 58 -1.46 -14.65 -0.63
N TRP A 59 -1.84 -13.58 0.07
CA TRP A 59 -2.78 -12.58 -0.43
C TRP A 59 -2.28 -11.92 -1.71
N LEU A 60 -1.02 -11.50 -1.72
CA LEU A 60 -0.40 -10.92 -2.91
C LEU A 60 -0.39 -11.91 -4.08
N THR A 61 -0.09 -13.18 -3.84
CA THR A 61 -0.10 -14.22 -4.88
C THR A 61 -1.48 -14.35 -5.53
N GLU A 62 -2.54 -14.39 -4.71
CA GLU A 62 -3.91 -14.45 -5.21
C GLU A 62 -4.32 -13.18 -5.98
N LEU A 63 -3.91 -12.01 -5.51
CA LEU A 63 -4.12 -10.76 -6.23
C LEU A 63 -3.43 -10.81 -7.60
N LEU A 64 -2.15 -11.16 -7.66
CA LEU A 64 -1.40 -11.20 -8.92
C LEU A 64 -1.92 -12.27 -9.91
N ALA A 65 -2.64 -13.28 -9.42
CA ALA A 65 -3.32 -14.26 -10.27
C ALA A 65 -4.61 -13.71 -10.92
N CYS A 66 -5.11 -12.55 -10.49
CA CYS A 66 -6.31 -11.94 -11.05
C CYS A 66 -6.09 -11.38 -12.47
N GLN A 67 -7.05 -11.62 -13.37
CA GLN A 67 -7.00 -11.09 -14.74
C GLN A 67 -7.54 -9.65 -14.82
N LEU A 68 -6.64 -8.67 -14.74
CA LEU A 68 -6.97 -7.23 -14.73
C LEU A 68 -7.75 -6.73 -15.95
N SER A 69 -7.64 -7.39 -17.10
CA SER A 69 -8.39 -7.03 -18.32
C SER A 69 -9.90 -7.11 -18.14
N SER A 70 -10.38 -7.88 -17.16
CA SER A 70 -11.80 -8.04 -16.85
C SER A 70 -12.32 -7.06 -15.81
N PHE A 71 -11.47 -6.21 -15.24
CA PHE A 71 -11.83 -5.31 -14.14
C PHE A 71 -12.26 -3.93 -14.65
N ASP A 72 -13.37 -3.44 -14.10
CA ASP A 72 -13.75 -2.04 -14.20
C ASP A 72 -12.85 -1.17 -13.31
N ASP A 73 -13.00 0.15 -13.41
CA ASP A 73 -12.17 1.11 -12.68
C ASP A 73 -12.37 1.03 -11.15
N VAL A 74 -13.53 0.55 -10.72
CA VAL A 74 -13.88 0.33 -9.31
C VAL A 74 -13.11 -0.87 -8.74
N ALA A 75 -13.16 -2.01 -9.44
CA ALA A 75 -12.39 -3.21 -9.09
C ALA A 75 -10.88 -2.97 -9.20
N LYS A 76 -10.41 -2.25 -10.23
CA LYS A 76 -8.99 -1.86 -10.35
C LYS A 76 -8.54 -0.96 -9.20
N THR A 77 -9.36 0.01 -8.80
CA THR A 77 -9.07 0.88 -7.65
C THR A 77 -8.81 0.05 -6.39
N ARG A 78 -9.68 -0.91 -6.11
CA ARG A 78 -9.54 -1.80 -4.96
C ARG A 78 -8.33 -2.72 -5.07
N TYR A 79 -8.15 -3.33 -6.24
CA TYR A 79 -7.01 -4.18 -6.55
C TYR A 79 -5.68 -3.48 -6.30
N TYR A 80 -5.48 -2.27 -6.85
CA TYR A 80 -4.23 -1.54 -6.70
C TYR A 80 -3.98 -1.09 -5.26
N MET A 81 -5.04 -0.73 -4.52
CA MET A 81 -4.92 -0.42 -3.09
C MET A 81 -4.42 -1.64 -2.30
N MET A 82 -5.07 -2.80 -2.45
CA MET A 82 -4.71 -4.03 -1.74
C MET A 82 -3.32 -4.53 -2.13
N THR A 83 -2.99 -4.44 -3.42
CA THR A 83 -1.68 -4.83 -3.95
C THR A 83 -0.57 -3.94 -3.38
N SER A 84 -0.78 -2.62 -3.37
CA SER A 84 0.16 -1.69 -2.72
C SER A 84 0.33 -1.99 -1.24
N ASP A 85 -0.75 -2.30 -0.52
CA ASP A 85 -0.70 -2.63 0.90
C ASP A 85 0.16 -3.86 1.16
N CYS A 86 -0.02 -4.92 0.37
CA CYS A 86 0.75 -6.14 0.51
C CYS A 86 2.23 -5.89 0.23
N TYR A 87 2.56 -5.25 -0.89
CA TYR A 87 3.95 -4.93 -1.22
C TYR A 87 4.61 -4.05 -0.15
N TRP A 88 3.94 -2.97 0.28
CA TRP A 88 4.51 -2.07 1.27
C TRP A 88 4.72 -2.76 2.62
N PHE A 89 3.78 -3.60 3.06
CA PHE A 89 3.95 -4.39 4.27
C PHE A 89 5.18 -5.30 4.16
N LEU A 90 5.27 -6.12 3.10
CA LEU A 90 6.38 -7.05 2.89
C LEU A 90 7.74 -6.32 2.80
N ALA A 91 7.76 -5.13 2.20
CA ALA A 91 8.95 -4.29 2.15
C ALA A 91 9.44 -3.88 3.54
N LYS A 92 8.54 -3.43 4.43
CA LYS A 92 8.87 -3.06 5.83
C LYS A 92 9.32 -4.24 6.68
N MET A 93 8.94 -5.44 6.27
CA MET A 93 9.37 -6.69 6.91
C MET A 93 10.69 -7.23 6.33
N ASN A 94 11.32 -6.49 5.41
CA ASN A 94 12.52 -6.87 4.67
C ASN A 94 12.35 -8.23 3.95
N LYS A 95 11.11 -8.54 3.53
CA LYS A 95 10.85 -9.73 2.72
C LYS A 95 11.34 -9.49 1.29
N PRO A 96 11.97 -10.50 0.65
CA PRO A 96 12.38 -10.39 -0.74
C PRO A 96 11.15 -10.26 -1.65
N PRO A 97 11.28 -9.62 -2.82
CA PRO A 97 10.20 -9.60 -3.81
C PRO A 97 9.95 -11.01 -4.36
N GLN A 98 8.69 -11.42 -4.47
CA GLN A 98 8.29 -12.76 -4.98
C GLN A 98 8.72 -12.99 -6.44
N ALA A 99 8.64 -11.94 -7.26
CA ALA A 99 9.05 -11.99 -8.66
C ALA A 99 9.58 -10.63 -9.11
N GLY A 100 10.72 -10.64 -9.81
CA GLY A 100 11.20 -9.48 -10.56
C GLY A 100 12.50 -8.87 -10.07
N ARG A 101 12.93 -7.84 -10.81
CA ARG A 101 14.13 -7.04 -10.53
C ARG A 101 13.85 -5.88 -9.58
N LEU A 102 12.60 -5.64 -9.18
CA LEU A 102 12.21 -4.45 -8.43
C LEU A 102 11.89 -4.82 -6.97
N SER A 103 12.30 -3.97 -6.03
CA SER A 103 11.98 -4.17 -4.62
C SER A 103 10.48 -4.06 -4.37
N ASN A 104 10.02 -4.63 -3.25
CA ASN A 104 8.64 -4.50 -2.79
C ASN A 104 8.22 -3.02 -2.61
N TYR A 105 9.14 -2.11 -2.24
CA TYR A 105 8.84 -0.67 -2.21
C TYR A 105 8.54 -0.10 -3.61
N SER A 106 9.35 -0.46 -4.61
CA SER A 106 9.12 -0.02 -6.00
C SER A 106 7.76 -0.52 -6.51
N GLN A 107 7.43 -1.78 -6.25
CA GLN A 107 6.17 -2.38 -6.70
C GLN A 107 4.96 -1.76 -5.98
N ALA A 108 5.09 -1.41 -4.71
CA ALA A 108 4.06 -0.66 -3.99
C ALA A 108 3.82 0.72 -4.62
N CYS A 109 4.89 1.44 -5.00
CA CYS A 109 4.77 2.73 -5.67
C CYS A 109 4.07 2.60 -7.02
N GLU A 110 4.46 1.62 -7.84
CA GLU A 110 3.84 1.39 -9.16
C GLU A 110 2.34 1.09 -9.04
N ALA A 111 1.92 0.33 -8.02
CA ALA A 111 0.50 0.09 -7.76
C ALA A 111 -0.26 1.38 -7.39
N ILE A 112 0.32 2.23 -6.54
CA ILE A 112 -0.30 3.53 -6.18
C ILE A 112 -0.34 4.49 -7.38
N GLU A 113 0.70 4.51 -8.20
CA GLU A 113 0.73 5.32 -9.43
C GLU A 113 -0.32 4.85 -10.45
N ALA A 114 -0.50 3.53 -10.59
CA ALA A 114 -1.58 2.96 -11.41
C ALA A 114 -2.97 3.33 -10.86
N LEU A 115 -3.14 3.33 -9.54
CA LEU A 115 -4.34 3.84 -8.89
C LEU A 115 -4.58 5.32 -9.22
N PHE A 116 -3.57 6.18 -9.13
CA PHE A 116 -3.74 7.61 -9.45
C PHE A 116 -4.13 7.88 -10.91
N LYS A 117 -3.73 7.04 -11.87
CA LYS A 117 -4.22 7.15 -13.25
C LYS A 117 -5.75 7.06 -13.30
N ILE A 118 -6.33 6.14 -12.53
CA ILE A 118 -7.79 5.99 -12.43
C ILE A 118 -8.40 7.16 -11.66
N LEU A 119 -7.80 7.54 -10.53
CA LEU A 119 -8.37 8.57 -9.67
C LEU A 119 -8.34 9.96 -10.30
N ASN A 120 -7.34 10.29 -11.12
CA ASN A 120 -7.26 11.57 -11.83
C ASN A 120 -8.41 11.72 -12.83
N ASP A 121 -8.84 10.61 -13.44
CA ASP A 121 -9.99 10.60 -14.34
C ASP A 121 -11.31 10.61 -13.55
N CYS A 122 -11.37 9.99 -12.38
CA CYS A 122 -12.64 9.81 -11.68
C CYS A 122 -12.96 10.90 -10.64
N LEU A 123 -11.97 11.37 -9.89
CA LEU A 123 -12.17 12.15 -8.67
C LEU A 123 -11.57 13.55 -8.77
N GLU A 124 -12.16 14.50 -8.06
CA GLU A 124 -11.50 15.79 -7.83
C GLU A 124 -10.36 15.62 -6.82
N PRO A 125 -9.26 16.38 -6.90
CA PRO A 125 -8.19 16.28 -5.92
C PRO A 125 -8.63 16.61 -4.50
N THR A 126 -9.69 17.42 -4.32
CA THR A 126 -10.26 17.74 -3.00
C THR A 126 -11.05 16.58 -2.38
N ASN A 127 -11.30 15.50 -3.12
CA ASN A 127 -11.99 14.31 -2.63
C ASN A 127 -11.21 13.65 -1.47
N GLN A 128 -11.91 13.27 -0.40
CA GLN A 128 -11.30 12.66 0.79
C GLN A 128 -10.54 11.36 0.48
N PHE A 129 -11.03 10.54 -0.44
CA PHE A 129 -10.35 9.31 -0.85
C PHE A 129 -9.06 9.61 -1.64
N TYR A 130 -9.13 10.58 -2.56
CA TYR A 130 -7.96 11.03 -3.29
C TYR A 130 -6.88 11.53 -2.33
N GLN A 131 -7.28 12.35 -1.36
CA GLN A 131 -6.38 12.86 -0.32
C GLN A 131 -5.80 11.73 0.54
N HIS A 132 -6.60 10.75 0.93
CA HIS A 132 -6.13 9.58 1.68
C HIS A 132 -5.07 8.78 0.90
N VAL A 133 -5.30 8.53 -0.39
CA VAL A 133 -4.33 7.84 -1.26
C VAL A 133 -3.05 8.66 -1.42
N LEU A 134 -3.16 9.98 -1.50
CA LEU A 134 -2.01 10.88 -1.57
C LEU A 134 -1.17 10.83 -0.29
N GLU A 135 -1.80 10.96 0.88
CA GLU A 135 -1.11 10.81 2.16
C GLU A 135 -0.45 9.44 2.33
N LYS A 136 -1.11 8.39 1.81
CA LYS A 136 -0.55 7.03 1.79
C LYS A 136 0.70 6.96 0.93
N TYR A 137 0.67 7.56 -0.27
CA TYR A 137 1.80 7.60 -1.19
C TYR A 137 2.97 8.40 -0.61
N GLU A 138 2.69 9.53 0.04
CA GLU A 138 3.69 10.34 0.76
C GLU A 138 4.43 9.49 1.81
N LYS A 139 3.68 8.77 2.65
CA LYS A 139 4.25 7.88 3.67
C LYS A 139 5.05 6.73 3.07
N LEU A 140 4.55 6.11 2.00
CA LEU A 140 5.27 5.05 1.28
C LEU A 140 6.61 5.55 0.75
N ILE A 141 6.65 6.73 0.13
CA ILE A 141 7.88 7.33 -0.38
C ILE A 141 8.85 7.66 0.77
N VAL A 142 8.36 8.17 1.90
CA VAL A 142 9.21 8.41 3.08
C VAL A 142 9.86 7.12 3.57
N ASP A 143 9.08 6.05 3.72
CA ASP A 143 9.60 4.74 4.14
C ASP A 143 10.61 4.19 3.11
N TYR A 144 10.33 4.33 1.82
CA TYR A 144 11.23 3.89 0.75
C TYR A 144 12.56 4.66 0.79
N LYS A 145 12.51 5.98 0.97
CA LYS A 145 13.72 6.80 1.12
C LYS A 145 14.54 6.38 2.33
N LYS A 146 13.87 6.13 3.45
CA LYS A 146 14.52 5.66 4.68
C LYS A 146 15.21 4.31 4.46
N ALA A 147 14.54 3.38 3.77
CA ALA A 147 15.09 2.06 3.47
C ALA A 147 16.32 2.14 2.56
N LEU A 148 16.32 3.00 1.53
CA LEU A 148 17.48 3.24 0.65
C LEU A 148 18.66 3.92 1.35
N GLY A 149 18.37 4.75 2.36
CA GLY A 149 19.34 5.60 3.04
C GLY A 149 19.62 6.89 2.25
N GLU A 150 19.62 8.03 2.95
CA GLU A 150 19.77 9.36 2.34
C GLU A 150 21.09 9.52 1.56
N ASN A 151 22.17 8.89 2.03
CA ASN A 151 23.47 8.92 1.37
C ASN A 151 23.45 8.19 0.01
N THR A 152 22.73 7.07 -0.09
CA THR A 152 22.58 6.30 -1.32
C THR A 152 21.73 7.07 -2.33
N LEU A 153 20.64 7.71 -1.88
CA LEU A 153 19.80 8.55 -2.71
C LEU A 153 20.52 9.80 -3.24
N ASN A 154 21.46 10.34 -2.49
CA ASN A 154 22.28 11.48 -2.90
C ASN A 154 23.50 11.07 -3.74
N GLY A 155 23.68 9.79 -4.06
CA GLY A 155 24.82 9.27 -4.83
C GLY A 155 26.15 9.29 -4.06
N ARG A 156 26.10 9.45 -2.73
CA ARG A 156 27.26 9.53 -1.83
C ARG A 156 27.65 8.17 -1.23
N SER A 157 26.87 7.12 -1.48
CA SER A 157 27.12 5.75 -1.07
C SER A 157 26.90 4.80 -2.26
N SER A 158 27.82 3.85 -2.45
CA SER A 158 27.72 2.79 -3.47
C SER A 158 27.04 1.52 -2.95
N LYS A 159 26.70 1.45 -1.65
CA LYS A 159 26.04 0.27 -1.07
C LYS A 159 24.53 0.41 -1.15
N THR A 160 23.91 -0.43 -1.96
CA THR A 160 22.45 -0.61 -1.95
C THR A 160 22.05 -1.54 -0.79
N PRO A 161 20.96 -1.24 -0.07
CA PRO A 161 20.45 -2.11 0.99
C PRO A 161 20.06 -3.51 0.48
N PHE A 162 19.97 -4.47 1.41
CA PHE A 162 19.54 -5.83 1.09
C PHE A 162 18.15 -5.85 0.44
N GLY A 163 17.99 -6.63 -0.64
CA GLY A 163 16.73 -6.70 -1.39
C GLY A 163 16.45 -5.50 -2.31
N MET A 164 17.41 -4.56 -2.44
CA MET A 164 17.33 -3.41 -3.33
C MET A 164 18.54 -3.36 -4.28
N ASN A 165 18.36 -2.73 -5.43
CA ASN A 165 19.43 -2.51 -6.40
C ASN A 165 19.46 -1.07 -6.92
N THR A 166 20.33 -0.79 -7.87
CA THR A 166 20.50 0.55 -8.43
C THR A 166 19.26 1.09 -9.15
N TRP A 167 18.39 0.21 -9.67
CA TRP A 167 17.10 0.61 -10.24
C TRP A 167 16.14 1.12 -9.17
N ASP A 168 16.21 0.64 -7.93
CA ASP A 168 15.38 1.15 -6.84
C ASP A 168 15.69 2.62 -6.51
N ILE A 169 16.94 3.05 -6.65
CA ILE A 169 17.33 4.46 -6.52
C ILE A 169 16.64 5.31 -7.60
N TYR A 170 16.66 4.84 -8.85
CA TYR A 170 15.99 5.51 -9.96
C TYR A 170 14.47 5.57 -9.73
N LYS A 171 13.86 4.44 -9.36
CA LYS A 171 12.41 4.33 -9.12
C LYS A 171 11.94 5.15 -7.94
N CYS A 172 12.71 5.22 -6.86
CA CYS A 172 12.40 6.09 -5.72
C CYS A 172 12.40 7.56 -6.15
N ARG A 173 13.39 8.00 -6.94
CA ARG A 173 13.43 9.38 -7.47
C ARG A 173 12.28 9.67 -8.45
N GLU A 174 11.91 8.70 -9.27
CA GLU A 174 10.75 8.79 -10.17
C GLU A 174 9.45 8.96 -9.35
N ALA A 175 9.24 8.13 -8.33
CA ALA A 175 8.09 8.22 -7.44
C ALA A 175 8.02 9.57 -6.71
N MET A 176 9.16 10.10 -6.25
CA MET A 176 9.22 11.45 -5.65
C MET A 176 8.74 12.53 -6.62
N LYS A 177 9.18 12.49 -7.89
CA LYS A 177 8.72 13.45 -8.92
C LYS A 177 7.23 13.29 -9.19
N ASN A 178 6.73 12.06 -9.26
CA ASN A 178 5.30 11.80 -9.46
C ASN A 178 4.47 12.36 -8.30
N LEU A 179 4.94 12.21 -7.06
CA LEU A 179 4.31 12.82 -5.88
C LEU A 179 4.27 14.35 -5.98
N GLU A 180 5.35 15.01 -6.37
CA GLU A 180 5.39 16.47 -6.56
C GLU A 180 4.37 16.95 -7.60
N VAL A 181 4.19 16.19 -8.69
CA VAL A 181 3.17 16.47 -9.72
C VAL A 181 1.77 16.36 -9.13
N LEU A 182 1.47 15.30 -8.37
CA LEU A 182 0.15 15.08 -7.74
C LEU A 182 -0.16 16.15 -6.68
N GLN A 183 0.83 16.57 -5.90
CA GLN A 183 0.70 17.66 -4.94
C GLN A 183 0.46 19.00 -5.65
N SER A 184 1.15 19.25 -6.76
CA SER A 184 0.93 20.44 -7.59
C SER A 184 -0.48 20.46 -8.17
N TYR A 185 -0.97 19.31 -8.65
CA TYR A 185 -2.34 19.17 -9.16
C TYR A 185 -3.38 19.49 -8.09
N ARG A 186 -3.23 18.93 -6.87
CA ARG A 186 -4.05 19.26 -5.69
C ARG A 186 -4.10 20.77 -5.42
N ASN A 187 -2.95 21.43 -5.43
CA ASN A 187 -2.85 22.85 -5.12
C ASN A 187 -3.49 23.74 -6.19
N ARG A 188 -3.42 23.36 -7.48
CA ARG A 188 -4.07 24.09 -8.58
C ARG A 188 -5.59 24.02 -8.50
N THR A 189 -6.17 22.86 -8.27
CA THR A 189 -7.63 22.69 -8.16
C THR A 189 -8.26 23.35 -6.93
N ARG A 190 -7.46 23.66 -5.90
CA ARG A 190 -7.92 24.49 -4.77
C ARG A 190 -8.16 25.95 -5.17
N SER A 191 -7.64 26.35 -6.33
CA SER A 191 -7.60 27.74 -6.82
C SER A 191 -8.67 28.04 -7.88
N ASP A 192 -9.29 27.02 -8.49
CA ASP A 192 -10.23 27.21 -9.61
C ASP A 192 -11.30 26.09 -9.64
N PRO A 193 -12.56 26.36 -9.25
CA PRO A 193 -13.59 25.33 -9.09
C PRO A 193 -14.32 24.95 -10.40
N THR A 194 -13.83 25.33 -11.57
CA THR A 194 -14.59 25.22 -12.82
C THR A 194 -14.19 24.01 -13.69
N THR A 195 -14.51 22.79 -13.27
CA THR A 195 -14.48 21.62 -14.19
C THR A 195 -15.80 20.86 -14.16
N ARG A 196 -16.57 20.93 -15.25
CA ARG A 196 -17.80 20.13 -15.43
C ARG A 196 -17.44 18.69 -15.80
N LYS A 197 -17.71 17.73 -14.91
CA LYS A 197 -17.62 16.28 -15.19
C LYS A 197 -18.90 15.77 -15.84
N THR A 198 -18.78 14.76 -16.71
CA THR A 198 -19.92 14.13 -17.40
C THR A 198 -20.73 13.23 -16.44
N SER A 199 -21.97 12.86 -16.82
CA SER A 199 -22.86 12.05 -15.97
C SER A 199 -22.31 10.65 -15.67
N ALA A 200 -21.66 10.00 -16.63
CA ALA A 200 -21.00 8.69 -16.44
C ALA A 200 -19.81 8.78 -15.47
N GLN A 201 -19.01 9.84 -15.58
CA GLN A 201 -17.87 10.12 -14.69
C GLN A 201 -18.34 10.49 -13.28
N THR A 202 -19.51 11.11 -13.16
CA THR A 202 -20.15 11.40 -11.87
C THR A 202 -20.65 10.11 -11.20
N ALA A 203 -21.23 9.17 -11.94
CA ALA A 203 -21.66 7.87 -11.41
C ALA A 203 -20.47 7.01 -10.94
N LEU A 204 -19.39 6.95 -11.73
CA LEU A 204 -18.15 6.26 -11.37
C LEU A 204 -17.46 6.92 -10.16
N SER A 205 -17.38 8.25 -10.14
CA SER A 205 -16.91 9.02 -8.98
C SER A 205 -17.69 8.67 -7.72
N ASN A 206 -19.02 8.56 -7.81
CA ASN A 206 -19.88 8.22 -6.68
C ASN A 206 -19.64 6.77 -6.20
N GLN A 207 -19.42 5.81 -7.11
CA GLN A 207 -19.11 4.43 -6.74
C GLN A 207 -17.72 4.31 -6.07
N ILE A 208 -16.70 4.99 -6.59
CA ILE A 208 -15.38 5.04 -5.98
C ILE A 208 -15.46 5.75 -4.61
N GLN A 209 -16.26 6.82 -4.48
CA GLN A 209 -16.53 7.45 -3.18
C GLN A 209 -17.23 6.51 -2.19
N GLN A 210 -18.18 5.70 -2.65
CA GLN A 210 -18.83 4.71 -1.78
C GLN A 210 -17.84 3.64 -1.30
N LEU A 211 -16.97 3.14 -2.19
CA LEU A 211 -15.88 2.25 -1.80
C LEU A 211 -14.90 2.90 -0.82
N SER A 212 -14.63 4.21 -0.97
CA SER A 212 -13.75 4.91 -0.04
C SER A 212 -14.25 4.86 1.40
N ARG A 213 -15.58 4.89 1.63
CA ARG A 213 -16.15 4.71 2.96
C ARG A 213 -15.91 3.32 3.52
N ILE A 214 -15.92 2.29 2.67
CA ILE A 214 -15.62 0.91 3.07
C ILE A 214 -14.13 0.75 3.36
N ILE A 215 -13.25 1.25 2.48
CA ILE A 215 -11.79 1.18 2.64
C ILE A 215 -11.31 2.00 3.86
N LEU A 216 -11.91 3.18 4.12
CA LEU A 216 -11.60 4.01 5.29
C LEU A 216 -12.17 3.44 6.61
N ASN A 217 -13.31 2.73 6.56
CA ASN A 217 -13.87 2.06 7.73
C ASN A 217 -13.19 0.72 8.04
N THR A 218 -12.58 0.11 7.03
CA THR A 218 -11.67 -1.02 7.23
C THR A 218 -10.40 -0.44 7.86
N LYS A 219 -10.43 -0.23 9.17
CA LYS A 219 -9.26 0.20 9.94
C LYS A 219 -8.10 -0.71 9.57
N GLN A 220 -7.20 -0.23 8.71
CA GLN A 220 -5.91 -0.86 8.51
C GLN A 220 -5.35 -1.08 9.91
N VAL A 221 -5.08 -2.33 10.28
CA VAL A 221 -4.60 -2.62 11.62
C VAL A 221 -3.21 -1.99 11.75
N GLU A 222 -3.17 -0.78 12.33
CA GLU A 222 -2.00 0.09 12.44
C GLU A 222 -0.95 -0.43 13.45
N TYR A 223 -0.94 -1.73 13.75
CA TYR A 223 -0.03 -2.27 14.75
C TYR A 223 1.43 -2.14 14.31
N TYR A 224 1.75 -2.39 13.03
CA TYR A 224 3.10 -2.19 12.50
C TYR A 224 3.37 -0.75 12.01
N ARG A 225 2.39 0.17 12.12
CA ARG A 225 2.56 1.58 11.75
C ARG A 225 3.38 2.34 12.79
N ASN A 226 3.28 1.95 14.06
CA ASN A 226 3.84 2.71 15.20
C ASN A 226 5.03 2.06 15.91
N HIS A 227 5.40 0.80 15.60
CA HIS A 227 6.37 0.03 16.43
C HIS A 227 7.74 -0.26 15.77
N GLN A 228 8.05 0.26 14.58
CA GLN A 228 9.41 0.17 13.99
C GLN A 228 10.27 1.43 14.18
N GLY A 229 9.93 2.28 15.17
CA GLY A 229 10.70 3.48 15.46
C GLY A 229 11.92 3.30 16.37
N ASN A 230 12.05 2.20 17.12
CA ASN A 230 12.86 2.28 18.35
C ASN A 230 13.69 1.05 18.77
N GLN A 231 13.94 0.05 17.91
CA GLN A 231 14.83 -1.05 18.31
C GLN A 231 15.82 -1.39 17.20
N GLY A 232 16.99 -0.74 17.29
CA GLY A 232 18.12 -0.88 16.40
C GLY A 232 19.25 0.09 16.76
N GLU A 233 19.63 0.13 18.04
CA GLU A 233 20.97 0.49 18.54
C GLU A 233 21.42 -0.59 19.52
#